data_AF-A0A522RHA1-F1
#
_entry.id   AF-A0A522RHA1-F1
#
_cell.length_a   1.000
_cell.length_b   1.000
_cell.length_c   1.000
_cell.angle_alpha   90.00
_cell.angle_beta   90.00
_cell.angle_gamma   90.00
#
_symmetry.space_group_name_H-M   'P 1'
#
loop_
_entity.id
_entity.type
_entity.pdbx_description
1 polymer ?
#
loop_
_entity_poly.entity_id
_entity_poly.type
_entity_poly.pdbx_seq_one_letter_code
_entity_poly.pdbx_strand_id
1 'polypeptide(L)'
;MSKPFTESDIELLAIEQLESLGYKYLYGPDIAPEFPSTGGVPVSGGQGGQDTRDSYAQVLLLNRLEQAVQRINPDIPADAQTEAIKEIQRIASPDLLANNETFHRMLTEGIPVTKRINGDDRG
;
A
#
# COMPACT_ATOMS: atom_id res chain seq x y z
N MET A 1 -21.03 4.63 37.30
CA MET A 1 -20.94 5.61 36.19
C MET A 1 -20.62 4.83 34.93
N SER A 2 -21.42 4.95 33.87
CA SER A 2 -21.13 4.32 32.57
C SER A 2 -19.94 5.00 31.92
N LYS A 3 -19.01 4.22 31.36
CA LYS A 3 -17.91 4.75 30.55
C LYS A 3 -18.51 5.54 29.38
N PRO A 4 -18.09 6.80 29.14
CA PRO A 4 -18.53 7.54 27.96
C PRO A 4 -18.03 6.82 26.72
N PHE A 5 -18.88 6.74 25.69
CA PHE A 5 -18.53 6.19 24.38
C PHE A 5 -17.53 7.13 23.71
N THR A 6 -16.34 6.63 23.34
CA THR A 6 -15.24 7.42 22.77
C THR A 6 -14.92 7.07 21.33
N GLU A 7 -14.10 7.87 20.66
CA GLU A 7 -13.55 7.56 19.34
C GLU A 7 -12.80 6.22 19.32
N SER A 8 -12.11 5.87 20.43
CA SER A 8 -11.44 4.57 20.58
C SER A 8 -12.43 3.40 20.62
N ASP A 9 -13.62 3.59 21.20
CA ASP A 9 -14.65 2.54 21.20
C ASP A 9 -15.22 2.35 19.77
N ILE A 10 -15.35 3.44 19.00
CA ILE A 10 -15.76 3.39 17.57
C ILE A 10 -14.68 2.74 16.71
N GLU A 11 -13.41 3.09 16.91
CA GLU A 11 -12.28 2.52 16.18
C GLU A 11 -12.20 1.01 16.40
N LEU A 12 -12.31 0.55 17.65
CA LEU A 12 -12.31 -0.89 17.96
C LEU A 12 -13.45 -1.61 17.27
N LEU A 13 -14.67 -1.06 17.30
CA LEU A 13 -15.83 -1.62 16.61
C LEU A 13 -15.61 -1.70 15.09
N ALA A 14 -14.97 -0.70 14.49
CA ALA A 14 -14.66 -0.69 13.05
C ALA A 14 -13.62 -1.77 12.70
N ILE A 15 -12.59 -1.93 13.53
CA ILE A 15 -11.57 -2.97 13.37
C ILE A 15 -12.23 -4.35 13.45
N GLU A 16 -13.01 -4.62 14.50
CA GLU A 16 -13.70 -5.91 14.69
C GLU A 16 -14.61 -6.26 13.50
N GLN A 17 -15.34 -5.27 12.97
CA GLN A 17 -16.17 -5.47 11.78
C GLN A 17 -15.34 -5.82 10.54
N LEU A 18 -14.24 -5.10 10.28
CA LEU A 18 -13.37 -5.39 9.14
C LEU A 18 -12.70 -6.76 9.29
N GLU A 19 -12.25 -7.13 10.49
CA GLU A 19 -11.69 -8.45 10.76
C GLU A 19 -12.72 -9.57 10.50
N SER A 20 -13.99 -9.34 10.86
CA SER A 20 -15.07 -10.30 10.57
C SER A 20 -15.31 -10.50 9.06
N LEU A 21 -14.97 -9.52 8.23
CA LEU A 21 -15.02 -9.59 6.77
C LEU A 21 -13.75 -10.21 6.16
N GLY A 22 -12.77 -10.59 6.98
CA GLY A 22 -11.51 -11.20 6.56
C GLY A 22 -10.37 -10.21 6.31
N TYR A 23 -10.52 -8.93 6.69
CA TYR A 23 -9.42 -7.97 6.63
C TYR A 23 -8.45 -8.23 7.79
N LYS A 24 -7.15 -8.13 7.51
CA LYS A 24 -6.12 -8.24 8.54
C LYS A 24 -5.87 -6.88 9.17
N TYR A 25 -6.12 -6.74 10.47
CA TYR A 25 -5.69 -5.57 11.23
C TYR A 25 -4.17 -5.59 11.44
N LEU A 26 -3.57 -4.41 11.41
CA LEU A 26 -2.16 -4.19 11.66
C LEU A 26 -2.02 -2.96 12.53
N TYR A 27 -1.19 -3.08 13.57
CA TYR A 27 -0.93 -1.99 14.46
C TYR A 27 -0.04 -0.95 13.76
N GLY A 28 -0.48 0.32 13.73
CA GLY A 28 0.18 1.39 12.98
C GLY A 28 1.69 1.55 13.26
N PRO A 29 2.14 1.51 14.53
CA PRO A 29 3.56 1.52 14.89
C PRO A 29 4.39 0.36 14.32
N ASP A 30 3.78 -0.80 14.02
CA ASP A 30 4.50 -1.95 13.46
C ASP A 30 4.86 -1.75 11.98
N ILE A 31 4.17 -0.82 11.30
CA ILE A 31 4.42 -0.43 9.91
C ILE A 31 4.88 1.03 9.78
N ALA A 32 5.29 1.65 10.89
CA ALA A 32 5.88 2.98 10.89
C ALA A 32 7.26 2.96 10.20
N PRO A 33 7.76 4.12 9.74
CA PRO A 33 9.14 4.21 9.31
C PRO A 33 10.11 3.80 10.41
N GLU A 34 11.15 3.06 10.04
CA GLU A 34 12.25 2.80 10.97
C GLU A 34 12.79 4.14 11.47
N PHE A 35 12.90 4.30 12.78
CA PHE A 35 13.46 5.53 13.34
C PHE A 35 14.90 5.68 12.81
N PRO A 36 15.26 6.83 12.20
CA PRO A 36 16.66 7.11 11.95
C PRO A 36 17.34 7.13 13.32
N SER A 37 18.41 6.35 13.46
CA SER A 37 19.18 6.07 14.66
C SER A 37 19.78 7.29 15.39
N THR A 38 19.38 8.51 15.04
CA THR A 38 19.81 9.76 15.65
C THR A 38 18.67 10.43 16.42
N GLY A 39 18.47 10.02 17.68
CA GLY A 39 17.92 10.88 18.72
C GLY A 39 16.47 10.65 19.19
N GLY A 40 15.74 9.69 18.63
CA GLY A 40 14.41 9.29 19.13
C GLY A 40 14.48 8.09 20.08
N VAL A 41 13.67 8.07 21.14
CA VAL A 41 13.50 6.87 21.99
C VAL A 41 12.99 5.74 21.10
N PRO A 42 13.65 4.56 21.04
CA PRO A 42 13.12 3.43 20.31
C PRO A 42 11.76 3.08 20.93
N VAL A 43 10.68 3.26 20.18
CA VAL A 43 9.38 2.73 20.57
C VAL A 43 9.51 1.22 20.43
N SER A 44 9.93 0.56 21.50
CA SER A 44 10.04 -0.90 21.58
C SER A 44 8.67 -1.49 21.25
N GLY A 45 8.52 -2.01 20.04
CA GLY A 45 7.30 -2.63 19.55
C GLY A 45 7.31 -2.86 18.06
N GLY A 46 7.75 -1.87 17.28
CA GLY A 46 7.86 -2.01 15.83
C GLY A 46 8.99 -2.96 15.45
N GLN A 47 8.65 -4.22 15.17
CA GLN A 47 9.57 -5.09 14.45
C GLN A 47 9.73 -4.50 13.05
N GLY A 48 10.86 -3.86 12.78
CA GLY A 48 11.28 -3.43 11.44
C GLY A 48 11.26 -4.64 10.49
N GLY A 49 10.08 -4.92 9.94
CA GLY A 49 9.81 -6.04 9.06
C GLY A 49 9.62 -5.54 7.63
N GLN A 50 9.37 -6.45 6.69
CA GLN A 50 9.25 -6.15 5.26
C GLN A 50 8.11 -5.18 4.89
N ASP A 51 7.26 -4.80 5.86
CA ASP A 51 6.07 -3.97 5.68
C ASP A 51 6.21 -2.54 6.24
N THR A 52 7.40 -2.14 6.70
CA THR A 52 7.63 -0.77 7.18
C THR A 52 7.56 0.25 6.04
N ARG A 53 7.08 1.45 6.37
CA ARG A 53 7.18 2.61 5.48
C ARG A 53 8.61 3.11 5.40
N ASP A 54 8.97 3.75 4.30
CA ASP A 54 10.19 4.55 4.16
C ASP A 54 10.00 5.94 4.81
N SER A 55 8.79 6.48 4.76
CA SER A 55 8.44 7.76 5.38
C SER A 55 6.94 7.86 5.69
N TYR A 56 6.57 8.76 6.59
CA TYR A 56 5.15 9.05 6.86
C TYR A 56 4.43 9.71 5.67
N ALA A 57 5.17 10.26 4.71
CA ALA A 57 4.62 10.81 3.47
C ALA A 57 4.34 9.73 2.41
N GLN A 58 4.77 8.48 2.65
CA GLN A 58 4.58 7.39 1.72
C GLN A 58 3.12 6.96 1.67
N VAL A 59 2.51 7.14 0.50
CA VAL A 59 1.12 6.74 0.23
C VAL A 59 1.05 5.30 -0.27
N LEU A 60 2.08 4.84 -1.00
CA LEU A 60 2.17 3.50 -1.56
C LEU A 60 3.09 2.62 -0.72
N LEU A 61 2.56 1.56 -0.10
CA LEU A 61 3.36 0.52 0.57
C LEU A 61 3.94 -0.42 -0.49
N LEU A 62 5.11 -0.09 -1.04
CA LEU A 62 5.64 -0.72 -2.26
C LEU A 62 5.82 -2.24 -2.12
N ASN A 63 6.42 -2.72 -1.03
CA ASN A 63 6.60 -4.16 -0.81
C ASN A 63 5.27 -4.93 -0.84
N ARG A 64 4.22 -4.34 -0.24
CA ARG A 64 2.88 -4.94 -0.26
C ARG A 64 2.22 -4.87 -1.61
N LEU A 65 2.41 -3.76 -2.32
CA LEU A 65 1.90 -3.59 -3.67
C LEU A 65 2.55 -4.63 -4.60
N GLU A 66 3.87 -4.80 -4.54
CA GLU A 66 4.62 -5.80 -5.32
C GLU A 66 4.13 -7.22 -5.03
N GLN A 67 4.04 -7.61 -3.75
CA GLN A 67 3.54 -8.93 -3.37
C GLN A 67 2.09 -9.14 -3.79
N ALA A 68 1.24 -8.11 -3.70
CA ALA A 68 -0.16 -8.19 -4.12
C ALA A 68 -0.29 -8.33 -5.65
N VAL A 69 0.47 -7.55 -6.42
CA VAL A 69 0.50 -7.63 -7.89
C VAL A 69 0.94 -9.02 -8.33
N GLN A 70 2.01 -9.56 -7.74
CA GLN A 70 2.50 -10.91 -8.04
C GLN A 70 1.47 -11.99 -7.69
N ARG A 71 0.84 -11.88 -6.52
CA ARG A 71 -0.17 -12.85 -6.06
C ARG A 71 -1.43 -12.85 -6.90
N ILE A 72 -1.89 -11.68 -7.34
CA ILE A 72 -3.12 -11.53 -8.14
C ILE A 72 -2.87 -11.90 -9.61
N ASN A 73 -1.65 -11.69 -10.12
CA ASN A 73 -1.32 -11.84 -11.53
C ASN A 73 -0.19 -12.87 -11.80
N PRO A 74 -0.31 -14.13 -11.34
CA PRO A 74 0.77 -15.12 -11.46
C PRO A 74 1.15 -15.45 -12.91
N ASP A 75 0.21 -15.31 -13.85
CA ASP A 75 0.42 -15.62 -15.27
C ASP A 75 1.00 -14.44 -16.08
N ILE A 76 1.09 -13.24 -15.48
CA ILE A 76 1.66 -12.06 -16.11
C ILE A 76 3.19 -12.07 -15.90
N PRO A 77 4.01 -11.87 -16.94
CA PRO A 77 5.46 -11.78 -16.79
C PRO A 77 5.93 -10.73 -15.78
N ALA A 78 7.00 -11.05 -15.05
CA ALA A 78 7.50 -10.20 -13.95
C ALA A 78 7.96 -8.81 -14.41
N ASP A 79 8.45 -8.67 -15.64
CA ASP A 79 8.80 -7.39 -16.27
C ASP A 79 7.55 -6.51 -16.46
N ALA A 80 6.45 -7.09 -16.94
CA ALA A 80 5.18 -6.38 -17.07
C ALA A 80 4.57 -6.00 -15.71
N GLN A 81 4.68 -6.86 -14.70
CA GLN A 81 4.28 -6.52 -13.32
C GLN A 81 5.10 -5.34 -12.77
N THR A 82 6.41 -5.36 -12.99
CA THR A 82 7.33 -4.28 -12.57
C THR A 82 6.98 -2.97 -13.28
N GLU A 83 6.68 -3.02 -14.58
CA GLU A 83 6.29 -1.82 -15.31
C GLU A 83 4.95 -1.26 -14.84
N ALA A 84 3.97 -2.11 -14.53
CA ALA A 84 2.70 -1.68 -13.96
C ALA A 84 2.89 -0.90 -12.65
N ILE A 85 3.77 -1.38 -11.77
CA ILE A 85 4.09 -0.73 -10.49
C ILE A 85 4.80 0.60 -10.69
N LYS A 86 5.62 0.74 -11.74
CA LYS A 86 6.21 2.03 -12.11
C LYS A 86 5.16 3.01 -12.63
N GLU A 87 4.20 2.55 -13.44
CA GLU A 87 3.11 3.43 -13.91
C GLU A 87 2.28 3.98 -12.75
N ILE A 88 1.96 3.14 -11.75
CA ILE A 88 1.27 3.59 -10.53
C ILE A 88 2.11 4.66 -9.80
N GLN A 89 3.41 4.45 -9.66
CA GLN A 89 4.30 5.41 -8.99
C GLN A 89 4.47 6.73 -9.74
N ARG A 90 4.27 6.75 -11.06
CA ARG A 90 4.37 7.96 -11.89
C ARG A 90 3.15 8.88 -11.74
N ILE A 91 2.10 8.46 -11.04
CA ILE A 91 0.98 9.33 -10.70
C ILE A 91 1.48 10.44 -9.77
N ALA A 92 1.82 11.57 -10.36
CA ALA A 92 2.36 12.72 -9.68
C ALA A 92 1.81 14.01 -10.32
N SER A 93 0.58 14.37 -9.95
CA SER A 93 0.01 15.70 -10.14
C SER A 93 -0.03 16.46 -8.82
N PRO A 94 0.09 17.80 -8.82
CA PRO A 94 -0.23 18.62 -7.65
C PRO A 94 -1.72 18.53 -7.25
N ASP A 95 -2.59 18.03 -8.13
CA ASP A 95 -4.02 17.82 -7.83
C ASP A 95 -4.27 16.39 -7.31
N LEU A 96 -4.61 16.30 -6.02
CA LEU A 96 -4.95 15.03 -5.36
C LEU A 96 -6.18 14.34 -5.96
N LEU A 97 -7.16 15.11 -6.45
CA LEU A 97 -8.37 14.52 -7.04
C LEU A 97 -8.03 13.83 -8.36
N ALA A 98 -7.24 14.49 -9.20
CA ALA A 98 -6.75 13.92 -10.45
C ALA A 98 -5.88 12.67 -10.22
N ASN A 99 -5.03 12.68 -9.18
CA ASN A 99 -4.24 11.50 -8.78
C ASN A 99 -5.14 10.32 -8.39
N ASN A 100 -6.14 10.57 -7.54
CA ASN A 100 -7.07 9.54 -7.08
C ASN A 100 -7.92 8.97 -8.22
N GLU A 101 -8.41 9.82 -9.13
CA GLU A 101 -9.18 9.38 -10.29
C GLU A 101 -8.33 8.52 -11.23
N THR A 102 -7.08 8.94 -11.49
CA THR A 102 -6.14 8.19 -12.32
C THR A 102 -5.83 6.82 -11.71
N PHE A 103 -5.56 6.78 -10.40
CA PHE A 103 -5.31 5.52 -9.70
C PHE A 103 -6.55 4.60 -9.71
N HIS A 104 -7.74 5.14 -9.46
CA HIS A 104 -8.98 4.37 -9.49
C HIS A 104 -9.23 3.77 -10.87
N ARG A 105 -9.04 4.55 -11.94
CA ARG A 105 -9.16 4.07 -13.32
C ARG A 105 -8.16 2.95 -13.62
N MET A 106 -6.90 3.08 -13.21
CA MET A 106 -5.91 2.00 -13.33
C MET A 106 -6.35 0.73 -12.60
N LEU A 107 -6.96 0.86 -11.42
CA LEU A 107 -7.44 -0.28 -10.64
C LEU A 107 -8.64 -0.99 -11.29
N THR A 108 -9.56 -0.25 -11.91
CA THR A 108 -10.79 -0.81 -12.49
C THR A 108 -10.65 -1.24 -13.95
N GLU A 109 -9.88 -0.50 -14.74
CA GLU A 109 -9.74 -0.72 -16.19
C GLU A 109 -8.44 -1.43 -16.55
N GLY A 110 -7.50 -1.54 -15.60
CA GLY A 110 -6.18 -2.12 -15.81
C GLY A 110 -5.11 -1.07 -16.10
N ILE A 111 -3.85 -1.50 -16.04
CA ILE A 111 -2.68 -0.65 -16.25
C ILE A 111 -2.09 -0.97 -17.62
N PRO A 112 -1.95 0.02 -18.52
CA PRO A 112 -1.32 -0.20 -19.81
C PRO A 112 0.17 -0.48 -19.60
N VAL A 113 0.60 -1.70 -19.90
CA VAL A 113 2.02 -2.10 -19.84
C VAL A 113 2.47 -2.58 -21.21
N THR A 114 3.54 -1.99 -21.72
CA THR A 114 4.13 -2.40 -23.00
C THR A 114 4.84 -3.73 -22.80
N LYS A 115 4.42 -4.77 -23.53
CA LYS A 115 5.01 -6.10 -23.42
C LYS A 115 6.04 -6.29 -24.54
N ARG A 116 7.29 -6.54 -24.19
CA ARG A 116 8.32 -7.02 -25.14
C ARG A 116 8.23 -8.53 -25.24
N ILE A 117 7.40 -9.03 -26.15
CA ILE A 117 7.41 -10.45 -26.50
C ILE A 117 8.30 -10.62 -27.74
N ASN A 118 9.38 -11.40 -27.62
CA ASN A 118 10.22 -11.80 -28.76
C ASN A 118 10.87 -10.65 -29.56
N GLY A 119 11.32 -9.59 -28.88
CA GLY A 119 12.09 -8.51 -29.53
C GLY A 119 11.27 -7.53 -30.38
N ASP A 120 9.93 -7.61 -30.32
CA ASP A 120 9.05 -6.64 -30.96
C ASP A 120 8.10 -6.05 -29.91
N ASP A 121 8.01 -4.71 -29.89
CA ASP A 121 7.14 -3.97 -28.98
C ASP A 121 5.70 -4.08 -29.49
N ARG A 122 4.78 -4.68 -28.72
CA ARG A 122 3.34 -4.57 -28.97
C ARG A 122 2.70 -3.80 -27.82
N GLY A 123 2.19 -2.61 -28.14
CA GLY A 123 1.45 -1.71 -27.25
C GLY A 123 -0.07 -1.90 -27.35
#